data_AF-A0A2P8AZ38-F1
#
_entry.id   AF-A0A2P8AZ38-F1
#
_cell.length_a   1.000
_cell.length_b   1.000
_cell.length_c   1.000
_cell.angle_alpha   90.00
_cell.angle_beta   90.00
_cell.angle_gamma   90.00
#
_symmetry.space_group_name_H-M   'P 1'
#
loop_
_entity.id
_entity.type
_entity.pdbx_description
1 polymer ?
#
loop_
_entity_poly.entity_id
_entity_poly.type
_entity_poly.pdbx_seq_one_letter_code
_entity_poly.pdbx_strand_id
1 'polypeptide(L)'
;MVGMTRALIALTSHSELGRTGRRTGFYVGEAAEPWEVFRAAGYQVDLVSVAGGQPPLDGRDENDQTQNDFLATAGVADTPKAADVDPTGYDVILFAGGHGTMWDFPDDPDLARIARSIYERGGVVAAVCHGPSALVNLKLSDGSHLVAGKRVAGFTNDEEAAVGLTGEVPFLLADKLTEAGAQHVPGPNFTEQVVVDGRLATGQNPQSARALAEAVVKLLAA
;
A
#
# COMPACT_ATOMS: atom_id res chain seq x y z
N MET A 1 15.11 -19.67 18.16
CA MET A 1 15.63 -18.60 17.29
C MET A 1 14.42 -17.84 16.78
N VAL A 2 14.23 -16.59 17.21
CA VAL A 2 13.20 -15.74 16.59
C VAL A 2 13.72 -15.40 15.19
N GLY A 3 12.99 -15.81 14.15
CA GLY A 3 13.39 -15.54 12.77
C GLY A 3 13.41 -14.04 12.50
N MET A 4 14.23 -13.61 11.54
CA MET A 4 14.22 -12.23 11.05
C MET A 4 12.85 -11.92 10.42
N THR A 5 12.20 -10.85 10.86
CA THR A 5 10.93 -10.40 10.28
C THR A 5 11.11 -10.00 8.81
N ARG A 6 10.16 -10.39 7.97
CA ARG A 6 10.18 -10.07 6.53
C ARG A 6 8.96 -9.26 6.13
N ALA A 7 9.20 -8.13 5.47
CA ALA A 7 8.18 -7.25 4.92
C ALA A 7 8.21 -7.26 3.38
N LEU A 8 7.03 -7.28 2.77
CA LEU A 8 6.85 -7.17 1.32
C LEU A 8 6.18 -5.84 0.99
N ILE A 9 6.79 -5.00 0.16
CA ILE A 9 6.16 -3.77 -0.33
C ILE A 9 5.64 -4.00 -1.75
N ALA A 10 4.34 -3.85 -1.94
CA ALA A 10 3.65 -4.02 -3.21
C ALA A 10 3.46 -2.70 -3.94
N LEU A 11 3.78 -2.70 -5.24
CA LEU A 11 3.80 -1.53 -6.13
C LEU A 11 2.88 -1.75 -7.34
N THR A 12 2.22 -0.70 -7.80
CA THR A 12 1.47 -0.72 -9.06
C THR A 12 2.40 -0.89 -10.26
N SER A 13 1.88 -1.49 -11.32
CA SER A 13 2.51 -1.50 -12.65
C SER A 13 1.75 -0.61 -13.65
N HIS A 14 0.66 0.03 -13.22
CA HIS A 14 -0.14 0.94 -14.03
C HIS A 14 0.50 2.31 -14.15
N SER A 15 0.50 2.89 -15.36
CA SER A 15 1.30 4.08 -15.66
C SER A 15 0.56 5.23 -16.34
N GLU A 16 -0.74 5.09 -16.59
CA GLU A 16 -1.56 6.11 -17.24
C GLU A 16 -2.63 6.61 -16.26
N LEU A 17 -2.79 7.93 -16.17
CA LEU A 17 -3.80 8.51 -15.29
C LEU A 17 -5.12 8.63 -16.04
N GLY A 18 -5.84 7.51 -16.10
CA GLY A 18 -7.13 7.41 -16.78
C GLY A 18 -7.05 7.86 -18.24
N ARG A 19 -7.90 8.82 -18.63
CA ARG A 19 -7.96 9.35 -20.01
C ARG A 19 -7.28 10.71 -20.15
N THR A 20 -6.59 11.17 -19.11
CA THR A 20 -5.99 12.51 -19.08
C THR A 20 -4.78 12.69 -20.01
N GLY A 21 -4.20 11.58 -20.49
CA GLY A 21 -2.92 11.57 -21.19
C GLY A 21 -1.69 11.83 -20.30
N ARG A 22 -1.89 12.00 -18.97
CA ARG A 22 -0.80 12.12 -17.99
C ARG A 22 -0.34 10.74 -17.51
N ARG A 23 0.89 10.70 -17.00
CA ARG A 23 1.47 9.51 -16.38
C ARG A 23 1.15 9.46 -14.89
N THR A 24 1.17 8.26 -14.33
CA THR A 24 1.15 8.00 -12.88
C THR A 24 1.98 6.74 -12.60
N GLY A 25 1.92 6.23 -11.38
CA GLY A 25 2.64 5.07 -10.90
C GLY A 25 2.45 4.91 -9.40
N PHE A 26 3.42 4.25 -8.74
CA PHE A 26 3.45 4.26 -7.29
C PHE A 26 4.09 5.57 -6.80
N TYR A 27 3.57 6.12 -5.71
CA TYR A 27 4.15 7.32 -5.10
C TYR A 27 5.46 6.96 -4.40
N VAL A 28 6.61 7.47 -4.87
CA VAL A 28 7.93 6.96 -4.46
C VAL A 28 8.15 7.07 -2.94
N GLY A 29 7.76 8.20 -2.32
CA GLY A 29 7.88 8.39 -0.87
C GLY A 29 7.08 7.35 -0.06
N GLU A 30 5.94 6.89 -0.57
CA GLU A 30 5.08 5.92 0.10
C GLU A 30 5.63 4.49 0.09
N ALA A 31 6.63 4.21 -0.73
CA ALA A 31 7.42 2.97 -0.68
C ALA A 31 8.76 3.17 0.03
N ALA A 32 9.43 4.31 -0.23
CA ALA A 32 10.75 4.61 0.29
C ALA A 32 10.76 4.82 1.81
N GLU A 33 9.80 5.57 2.36
CA GLU A 33 9.72 5.81 3.81
C GLU A 33 9.45 4.52 4.59
N PRO A 34 8.46 3.66 4.21
CA PRO A 34 8.30 2.38 4.89
C PRO A 34 9.51 1.45 4.75
N TRP A 35 10.15 1.43 3.58
CA TRP A 35 11.37 0.65 3.37
C TRP A 35 12.48 1.06 4.34
N GLU A 36 12.71 2.36 4.52
CA GLU A 36 13.70 2.88 5.48
C GLU A 36 13.35 2.47 6.91
N VAL A 37 12.09 2.67 7.34
CA VAL A 37 11.62 2.36 8.69
C VAL A 37 11.74 0.86 8.99
N PHE A 38 11.32 -0.01 8.08
CA PHE A 38 11.41 -1.46 8.25
C PHE A 38 12.87 -1.94 8.32
N ARG A 39 13.75 -1.41 7.48
CA ARG A 39 15.18 -1.74 7.54
C ARG A 39 15.82 -1.27 8.84
N ALA A 40 15.47 -0.07 9.32
CA ALA A 40 15.94 0.44 10.61
C ALA A 40 15.46 -0.43 11.80
N ALA A 41 14.29 -1.07 11.67
CA ALA A 41 13.77 -2.05 12.63
C ALA A 41 14.41 -3.45 12.49
N GLY A 42 15.34 -3.64 11.55
CA GLY A 42 16.03 -4.91 11.32
C GLY A 42 15.26 -5.91 10.47
N TYR A 43 14.22 -5.48 9.73
CA TYR A 43 13.46 -6.34 8.85
C TYR A 43 14.19 -6.55 7.53
N GLN A 44 14.04 -7.74 6.94
CA GLN A 44 14.32 -7.91 5.52
C GLN A 44 13.13 -7.36 4.73
N VAL A 45 13.40 -6.49 3.76
CA VAL A 45 12.36 -5.84 2.94
C VAL A 45 12.55 -6.25 1.49
N ASP A 46 11.53 -6.90 0.93
CA ASP A 46 11.48 -7.28 -0.48
C ASP A 46 10.39 -6.42 -1.19
N LEU A 47 10.54 -6.25 -2.50
CA LEU A 47 9.56 -5.54 -3.34
C LEU A 47 8.81 -6.51 -4.24
N VAL A 48 7.60 -6.15 -4.64
CA VAL A 48 6.83 -6.84 -5.67
C VAL A 48 6.02 -5.82 -6.47
N SER A 49 5.78 -6.08 -7.74
CA SER A 49 4.79 -5.33 -8.52
C SER A 49 3.82 -6.25 -9.23
N VAL A 50 2.67 -5.70 -9.63
CA VAL A 50 1.59 -6.45 -10.31
C VAL A 50 2.11 -7.20 -11.54
N ALA A 51 2.91 -6.53 -12.38
CA ALA A 51 3.43 -7.09 -13.63
C ALA A 51 4.90 -7.55 -13.56
N GLY A 52 5.63 -7.22 -12.49
CA GLY A 52 7.09 -7.40 -12.41
C GLY A 52 7.85 -6.38 -13.26
N GLY A 53 9.18 -6.47 -13.25
CA GLY A 53 10.07 -5.53 -13.92
C GLY A 53 10.13 -4.18 -13.19
N GLN A 54 10.40 -3.10 -13.92
CA GLN A 54 10.47 -1.74 -13.35
C GLN A 54 9.06 -1.13 -13.24
N PRO A 55 8.51 -0.93 -12.03
CA PRO A 55 7.24 -0.26 -11.86
C PRO A 55 7.35 1.24 -12.17
N PRO A 56 6.28 1.86 -12.72
CA PRO A 56 6.25 3.28 -13.03
C PRO A 56 6.29 4.14 -11.76
N LEU A 57 7.06 5.22 -11.80
CA LEU A 57 7.25 6.14 -10.67
C LEU A 57 6.26 7.31 -10.73
N ASP A 58 5.79 7.75 -9.57
CA ASP A 58 5.05 9.01 -9.36
C ASP A 58 5.56 9.75 -8.11
N GLY A 59 5.38 11.06 -8.02
CA GLY A 59 5.74 11.84 -6.83
C GLY A 59 7.23 11.85 -6.48
N ARG A 60 8.12 11.59 -7.44
CA ARG A 60 9.57 11.56 -7.26
C ARG A 60 10.12 12.95 -6.90
N ASP A 61 10.84 13.04 -5.78
CA ASP A 61 11.72 14.17 -5.44
C ASP A 61 13.19 13.72 -5.51
N GLU A 62 13.98 14.38 -6.36
CA GLU A 62 15.41 14.07 -6.52
C GLU A 62 16.27 14.59 -5.36
N ASN A 63 15.74 15.53 -4.55
CA ASN A 63 16.44 16.07 -3.38
C ASN A 63 16.17 15.23 -2.12
N ASP A 64 15.24 14.27 -2.19
CA ASP A 64 14.93 13.39 -1.07
C ASP A 64 15.90 12.20 -1.05
N GLN A 65 16.77 12.17 -0.03
CA GLN A 65 17.79 11.13 0.11
C GLN A 65 17.17 9.75 0.34
N THR A 66 16.07 9.64 1.10
CA THR A 66 15.41 8.38 1.37
C THR A 66 14.84 7.78 0.08
N GLN A 67 14.22 8.60 -0.77
CA GLN A 67 13.80 8.16 -2.10
C GLN A 67 14.98 7.79 -2.99
N ASN A 68 16.08 8.54 -2.96
CA ASN A 68 17.29 8.24 -3.74
C ASN A 68 17.88 6.87 -3.37
N ASP A 69 18.05 6.61 -2.08
CA ASP A 69 18.60 5.36 -1.56
C ASP A 69 17.67 4.17 -1.87
N PHE A 70 16.36 4.37 -1.73
CA PHE A 70 15.35 3.38 -2.08
C PHE A 70 15.47 2.96 -3.56
N LEU A 71 15.40 3.91 -4.49
CA LEU A 71 15.47 3.61 -5.92
C LEU A 71 16.81 2.95 -6.32
N ALA A 72 17.91 3.33 -5.67
CA ALA A 72 19.23 2.82 -5.98
C ALA A 72 19.48 1.40 -5.42
N THR A 73 18.89 1.06 -4.28
CA THR A 73 19.32 -0.13 -3.50
C THR A 73 18.22 -1.14 -3.19
N ALA A 74 16.94 -0.77 -3.30
CA ALA A 74 15.83 -1.66 -2.95
C ALA A 74 15.45 -2.66 -4.05
N GLY A 75 16.07 -2.57 -5.24
CA GLY A 75 15.76 -3.46 -6.37
C GLY A 75 14.55 -3.05 -7.21
N VAL A 76 14.19 -1.75 -7.20
CA VAL A 76 13.02 -1.22 -7.94
C VAL A 76 13.13 -1.44 -9.46
N ALA A 77 14.34 -1.49 -10.02
CA ALA A 77 14.54 -1.64 -11.46
C ALA A 77 14.09 -3.00 -12.03
N ASP A 78 13.94 -4.03 -11.17
CA ASP A 78 13.56 -5.38 -11.60
C ASP A 78 12.82 -6.13 -10.48
N THR A 79 11.59 -5.71 -10.22
CA THR A 79 10.75 -6.35 -9.20
C THR A 79 10.20 -7.70 -9.68
N PRO A 80 10.06 -8.70 -8.79
CA PRO A 80 9.30 -9.90 -9.11
C PRO A 80 7.83 -9.55 -9.37
N LYS A 81 7.18 -10.38 -10.20
CA LYS A 81 5.75 -10.30 -10.42
C LYS A 81 4.99 -10.88 -9.22
N ALA A 82 3.84 -10.30 -8.88
CA ALA A 82 2.99 -10.79 -7.79
C ALA A 82 2.65 -12.29 -7.88
N ALA A 83 2.44 -12.80 -9.10
CA ALA A 83 2.19 -14.21 -9.37
C ALA A 83 3.30 -15.15 -8.87
N ASP A 84 4.55 -14.68 -8.84
CA ASP A 84 5.73 -15.49 -8.53
C ASP A 84 6.10 -15.48 -7.04
N VAL A 85 5.41 -14.68 -6.23
CA VAL A 85 5.72 -14.53 -4.80
C VAL A 85 5.09 -15.65 -3.98
N ASP A 86 5.94 -16.34 -3.22
CA ASP A 86 5.53 -17.18 -2.10
C ASP A 86 5.26 -16.32 -0.85
N PRO A 87 3.99 -16.21 -0.40
CA PRO A 87 3.64 -15.35 0.72
C PRO A 87 4.06 -15.94 2.06
N THR A 88 4.41 -17.23 2.15
CA THR A 88 4.62 -17.93 3.44
C THR A 88 5.78 -17.40 4.25
N GLY A 89 6.76 -16.79 3.57
CA GLY A 89 7.95 -16.22 4.19
C GLY A 89 7.79 -14.78 4.69
N TYR A 90 6.61 -14.17 4.58
CA TYR A 90 6.38 -12.77 4.97
C TYR A 90 5.46 -12.64 6.18
N ASP A 91 5.82 -11.69 7.04
CA ASP A 91 5.07 -11.28 8.22
C ASP A 91 4.24 -10.03 7.96
N VAL A 92 4.61 -9.24 6.95
CA VAL A 92 3.95 -8.00 6.56
C VAL A 92 3.81 -7.92 5.04
N ILE A 93 2.67 -7.45 4.58
CA ILE A 93 2.55 -6.81 3.26
C ILE A 93 2.14 -5.35 3.45
N LEU A 94 2.83 -4.44 2.77
CA LEU A 94 2.47 -3.03 2.67
C LEU A 94 2.16 -2.68 1.22
N PHE A 95 0.96 -2.17 0.97
CA PHE A 95 0.55 -1.62 -0.32
C PHE A 95 0.89 -0.13 -0.37
N ALA A 96 1.93 0.23 -1.12
CA ALA A 96 2.23 1.63 -1.41
C ALA A 96 1.13 2.19 -2.33
N GLY A 97 0.80 3.47 -2.18
CA GLY A 97 -0.19 4.14 -3.02
C GLY A 97 0.44 4.81 -4.24
N GLY A 98 -0.08 5.98 -4.59
CA GLY A 98 -0.01 6.56 -5.93
C GLY A 98 -1.22 6.17 -6.78
N HIS A 99 -1.70 7.08 -7.62
CA HIS A 99 -2.97 6.89 -8.33
C HIS A 99 -3.01 5.64 -9.20
N GLY A 100 -1.86 5.17 -9.72
CA GLY A 100 -1.80 3.97 -10.56
C GLY A 100 -2.46 2.74 -9.93
N THR A 101 -2.42 2.61 -8.60
CA THR A 101 -3.01 1.47 -7.88
C THR A 101 -4.51 1.32 -8.16
N MET A 102 -5.21 2.42 -8.44
CA MET A 102 -6.66 2.41 -8.67
C MET A 102 -7.09 1.54 -9.87
N TRP A 103 -6.16 1.24 -10.80
CA TRP A 103 -6.43 0.45 -11.99
C TRP A 103 -6.00 -1.02 -11.90
N ASP A 104 -5.03 -1.36 -11.05
CA ASP A 104 -4.43 -2.70 -11.06
C ASP A 104 -4.32 -3.36 -9.70
N PHE A 105 -4.64 -2.67 -8.58
CA PHE A 105 -4.71 -3.31 -7.26
C PHE A 105 -6.06 -3.96 -6.94
N PRO A 106 -7.23 -3.33 -7.19
CA PRO A 106 -8.51 -3.83 -6.69
C PRO A 106 -8.87 -5.25 -7.10
N ASP A 107 -8.51 -5.64 -8.33
CA ASP A 107 -8.92 -6.89 -8.93
C ASP A 107 -7.74 -7.85 -9.18
N ASP A 108 -6.54 -7.56 -8.65
CA ASP A 108 -5.40 -8.45 -8.81
C ASP A 108 -5.50 -9.67 -7.88
N PRO A 109 -5.63 -10.89 -8.42
CA PRO A 109 -5.85 -12.08 -7.62
C PRO A 109 -4.59 -12.50 -6.85
N ASP A 110 -3.40 -12.11 -7.30
CA ASP A 110 -2.13 -12.51 -6.71
C ASP A 110 -1.78 -11.66 -5.49
N LEU A 111 -1.95 -10.34 -5.58
CA LEU A 111 -1.90 -9.44 -4.43
C LEU A 111 -2.94 -9.86 -3.38
N ALA A 112 -4.17 -10.19 -3.80
CA ALA A 112 -5.19 -10.66 -2.88
C ALA A 112 -4.81 -12.00 -2.21
N ARG A 113 -4.24 -12.94 -2.97
CA ARG A 113 -3.72 -14.22 -2.45
C ARG A 113 -2.61 -14.00 -1.42
N ILE A 114 -1.65 -13.11 -1.71
CA ILE A 114 -0.53 -12.80 -0.82
C ILE A 114 -1.05 -12.19 0.48
N ALA A 115 -1.85 -11.13 0.40
CA ALA A 115 -2.36 -10.42 1.57
C ALA A 115 -3.26 -11.30 2.45
N ARG A 116 -4.19 -12.06 1.85
CA ARG A 116 -5.00 -13.03 2.59
C ARG A 116 -4.12 -14.03 3.33
N SER A 117 -3.11 -14.60 2.64
CA SER A 117 -2.25 -15.61 3.22
C SER A 117 -1.44 -15.07 4.41
N ILE A 118 -0.86 -13.86 4.29
CA ILE A 118 -0.15 -13.20 5.39
C ILE A 118 -1.09 -12.92 6.55
N TYR A 119 -2.26 -12.33 6.29
CA TYR A 119 -3.22 -11.98 7.32
C TYR A 119 -3.79 -13.20 8.06
N GLU A 120 -4.11 -14.29 7.36
CA GLU A 120 -4.66 -15.49 8.01
C GLU A 120 -3.64 -16.25 8.86
N ARG A 121 -2.34 -16.10 8.57
CA ARG A 121 -1.25 -16.67 9.37
C ARG A 121 -0.84 -15.84 10.59
N GLY A 122 -1.48 -14.69 10.83
CA GLY A 122 -1.12 -13.83 11.96
C GLY A 122 -0.29 -12.60 11.59
N GLY A 123 0.06 -12.40 10.32
CA GLY A 123 0.83 -11.24 9.86
C GLY A 123 0.04 -9.93 9.76
N VAL A 124 0.69 -8.85 9.37
CA VAL A 124 0.09 -7.52 9.25
C VAL A 124 -0.17 -7.18 7.78
N VAL A 125 -1.33 -6.59 7.50
CA VAL A 125 -1.64 -5.96 6.22
C VAL A 125 -1.62 -4.45 6.43
N ALA A 126 -0.82 -3.75 5.63
CA ALA A 126 -0.68 -2.31 5.66
C ALA A 126 -0.97 -1.68 4.29
N ALA A 127 -1.53 -0.48 4.25
CA ALA A 127 -1.76 0.25 2.99
C ALA A 127 -1.82 1.76 3.20
N VAL A 128 -1.27 2.56 2.29
CA VAL A 128 -1.26 4.04 2.40
C VAL A 128 -1.82 4.73 1.15
N CYS A 129 -2.45 5.89 1.32
CA CYS A 129 -2.94 6.74 0.22
C CYS A 129 -3.97 6.01 -0.65
N HIS A 130 -3.64 5.72 -1.92
CA HIS A 130 -4.45 4.88 -2.80
C HIS A 130 -4.15 3.38 -2.72
N GLY A 131 -3.09 2.98 -2.02
CA GLY A 131 -2.75 1.58 -1.73
C GLY A 131 -3.91 0.76 -1.12
N PRO A 132 -4.78 1.32 -0.25
CA PRO A 132 -5.99 0.65 0.24
C PRO A 132 -6.95 0.19 -0.87
N SER A 133 -6.79 0.63 -2.12
CA SER A 133 -7.50 0.07 -3.27
C SER A 133 -7.34 -1.45 -3.40
N ALA A 134 -6.19 -2.01 -2.99
CA ALA A 134 -5.96 -3.46 -2.90
C ALA A 134 -6.90 -4.17 -1.91
N LEU A 135 -7.47 -3.44 -0.96
CA LEU A 135 -8.32 -3.98 0.10
C LEU A 135 -9.80 -4.02 -0.28
N VAL A 136 -10.20 -3.30 -1.33
CA VAL A 136 -11.59 -3.14 -1.76
C VAL A 136 -12.27 -4.48 -2.00
N ASN A 137 -11.65 -5.35 -2.79
CA ASN A 137 -12.18 -6.69 -3.10
C ASN A 137 -11.44 -7.81 -2.36
N LEU A 138 -10.53 -7.48 -1.42
CA LEU A 138 -9.78 -8.47 -0.66
C LEU A 138 -10.71 -9.23 0.28
N LYS A 139 -10.92 -10.51 -0.02
CA LYS A 139 -11.70 -11.43 0.81
C LYS A 139 -10.82 -12.45 1.52
N LEU A 140 -11.21 -12.77 2.76
CA LEU A 140 -10.67 -13.86 3.55
C LEU A 140 -11.23 -15.21 3.09
N SER A 141 -10.67 -16.31 3.60
CA SER A 141 -11.06 -17.68 3.25
C SER A 141 -12.50 -18.02 3.67
N ASP A 142 -13.07 -17.29 4.62
CA ASP A 142 -14.48 -17.39 5.01
C ASP A 142 -15.44 -16.63 4.07
N GLY A 143 -14.90 -15.93 3.06
CA GLY A 143 -15.65 -15.15 2.08
C GLY A 143 -15.99 -13.71 2.50
N SER A 144 -15.67 -13.31 3.73
CA SER A 144 -15.85 -11.93 4.20
C SER A 144 -14.80 -10.99 3.60
N HIS A 145 -15.13 -9.72 3.40
CA HIS A 145 -14.13 -8.69 3.07
C HIS A 145 -13.23 -8.47 4.29
N LEU A 146 -11.91 -8.39 4.07
CA LEU A 146 -10.95 -8.15 5.15
C LEU A 146 -11.28 -6.86 5.91
N VAL A 147 -11.78 -5.84 5.22
CA VAL A 147 -12.11 -4.53 5.77
C VAL A 147 -13.50 -4.45 6.41
N ALA A 148 -14.35 -5.48 6.29
CA ALA A 148 -15.71 -5.44 6.78
C ALA A 148 -15.75 -5.22 8.31
N GLY A 149 -16.45 -4.15 8.73
CA GLY A 149 -16.58 -3.75 10.13
C GLY A 149 -15.33 -3.10 10.74
N LYS A 150 -14.24 -2.94 9.97
CA LYS A 150 -12.97 -2.37 10.45
C LYS A 150 -12.90 -0.88 10.19
N ARG A 151 -12.15 -0.19 11.05
CA ARG A 151 -11.75 1.20 10.82
C ARG A 151 -10.56 1.24 9.85
N VAL A 152 -10.64 2.11 8.85
CA VAL A 152 -9.58 2.30 7.86
C VAL A 152 -9.36 3.79 7.55
N ALA A 153 -8.12 4.15 7.23
CA ALA A 153 -7.78 5.37 6.52
C ALA A 153 -7.48 5.04 5.04
N GLY A 154 -7.39 6.09 4.24
CA GLY A 154 -7.07 6.04 2.82
C GLY A 154 -7.38 7.41 2.22
N PHE A 155 -6.87 7.67 1.01
CA PHE A 155 -7.00 8.98 0.37
C PHE A 155 -8.46 9.41 0.32
N THR A 156 -8.74 10.61 0.81
CA THR A 156 -10.13 11.05 1.00
C THR A 156 -10.73 11.55 -0.30
N ASN A 157 -12.06 11.53 -0.39
CA ASN A 157 -12.75 12.14 -1.53
C ASN A 157 -12.46 13.65 -1.61
N ASP A 158 -12.25 14.32 -0.48
CA ASP A 158 -11.91 15.74 -0.41
C ASP A 158 -10.48 16.00 -0.92
N GLU A 159 -9.53 15.11 -0.62
CA GLU A 159 -8.17 15.16 -1.19
C GLU A 159 -8.21 14.89 -2.70
N GLU A 160 -9.01 13.91 -3.15
CA GLU A 160 -9.21 13.60 -4.58
C GLU A 160 -9.80 14.78 -5.36
N ALA A 161 -10.79 15.47 -4.76
CA ALA A 161 -11.37 16.68 -5.30
C ALA A 161 -10.36 17.83 -5.34
N ALA A 162 -9.55 18.00 -4.29
CA ALA A 162 -8.53 19.03 -4.21
C ALA A 162 -7.43 18.86 -5.27
N VAL A 163 -7.09 17.62 -5.66
CA VAL A 163 -6.16 17.35 -6.77
C VAL A 163 -6.83 17.28 -8.15
N GLY A 164 -8.16 17.45 -8.21
CA GLY A 164 -8.93 17.56 -9.45
C GLY A 164 -9.08 16.26 -10.23
N LEU A 165 -9.11 15.10 -9.54
CA LEU A 165 -9.07 13.78 -10.17
C LEU A 165 -10.31 12.92 -9.93
N THR A 166 -11.32 13.44 -9.21
CA THR A 166 -12.58 12.76 -8.91
C THR A 166 -13.26 12.14 -10.15
N GLY A 167 -13.16 12.80 -11.31
CA GLY A 167 -13.75 12.33 -12.57
C GLY A 167 -12.85 11.43 -13.43
N GLU A 168 -11.60 11.22 -13.02
CA GLU A 168 -10.59 10.47 -13.78
C GLU A 168 -10.30 9.09 -13.17
N VAL A 169 -10.35 9.00 -11.84
CA VAL A 169 -10.22 7.71 -11.13
C VAL A 169 -11.42 6.81 -11.44
N PRO A 170 -11.23 5.48 -11.53
CA PRO A 170 -12.32 4.55 -11.87
C PRO A 170 -13.42 4.46 -10.80
N PHE A 171 -13.09 4.84 -9.56
CA PHE A 171 -14.00 4.96 -8.43
C PHE A 171 -13.35 5.84 -7.35
N LEU A 172 -14.15 6.34 -6.41
CA LEU A 172 -13.65 7.04 -5.23
C LEU A 172 -13.28 6.03 -4.14
N LEU A 173 -12.04 6.09 -3.66
CA LEU A 173 -11.49 5.06 -2.77
C LEU A 173 -12.25 4.96 -1.43
N ALA A 174 -12.51 6.10 -0.77
CA ALA A 174 -13.19 6.11 0.52
C ALA A 174 -14.62 5.55 0.42
N ASP A 175 -15.33 5.87 -0.66
CA ASP A 175 -16.67 5.34 -0.94
C ASP A 175 -16.60 3.83 -1.15
N LYS A 176 -15.65 3.37 -1.97
CA LYS A 176 -15.52 1.96 -2.31
C LYS A 176 -15.11 1.08 -1.11
N LEU A 177 -14.27 1.59 -0.22
CA LEU A 177 -13.96 0.94 1.06
C LEU A 177 -15.20 0.87 1.97
N THR A 178 -16.00 1.94 2.00
CA THR A 178 -17.25 1.97 2.78
C THR A 178 -18.29 0.98 2.23
N GLU A 179 -18.41 0.87 0.91
CA GLU A 179 -19.24 -0.15 0.24
C GLU A 179 -18.80 -1.58 0.59
N ALA A 180 -17.49 -1.82 0.76
CA ALA A 180 -16.94 -3.09 1.24
C ALA A 180 -17.16 -3.34 2.75
N GLY A 181 -17.85 -2.42 3.44
CA GLY A 181 -18.21 -2.53 4.85
C GLY A 181 -17.20 -1.91 5.82
N ALA A 182 -16.19 -1.19 5.33
CA ALA A 182 -15.23 -0.48 6.18
C ALA A 182 -15.85 0.79 6.79
N GLN A 183 -15.29 1.23 7.91
CA GLN A 183 -15.54 2.54 8.51
C GLN A 183 -14.37 3.45 8.15
N HIS A 184 -14.51 4.27 7.11
CA HIS A 184 -13.48 5.23 6.73
C HIS A 184 -13.35 6.34 7.78
N VAL A 185 -12.12 6.59 8.26
CA VAL A 185 -11.81 7.56 9.32
C VAL A 185 -10.88 8.63 8.74
N PRO A 186 -11.42 9.73 8.20
CA PRO A 186 -10.61 10.79 7.62
C PRO A 186 -9.96 11.65 8.72
N GLY A 187 -8.77 12.15 8.42
CA GLY A 187 -8.14 13.32 9.06
C GLY A 187 -8.15 14.53 8.11
N PRO A 188 -7.62 15.68 8.54
CA PRO A 188 -7.49 16.85 7.67
C PRO A 188 -6.69 16.53 6.41
N ASN A 189 -7.08 17.11 5.27
CA ASN A 189 -6.42 16.87 3.98
C ASN A 189 -4.91 17.15 4.06
N PHE A 190 -4.13 16.25 3.47
CA PHE A 190 -2.66 16.35 3.34
C PHE A 190 -1.92 16.43 4.68
N THR A 191 -2.51 15.86 5.74
CA THR A 191 -1.88 15.71 7.05
C THR A 191 -1.76 14.24 7.42
N GLU A 192 -0.79 13.93 8.31
CA GLU A 192 -0.62 12.59 8.86
C GLU A 192 -1.92 12.11 9.53
N GLN A 193 -2.41 10.95 9.07
CA GLN A 193 -3.49 10.20 9.67
C GLN A 193 -3.24 8.70 9.46
N VAL A 194 -3.17 7.95 10.56
CA VAL A 194 -2.95 6.51 10.58
C VAL A 194 -4.01 5.85 11.43
N VAL A 195 -4.61 4.77 10.90
CA VAL A 195 -5.63 3.97 11.57
C VAL A 195 -5.13 2.55 11.69
N VAL A 196 -5.14 2.03 12.91
CA VAL A 196 -4.81 0.63 13.21
C VAL A 196 -6.03 -0.05 13.81
N ASP A 197 -6.47 -1.16 13.20
CA ASP A 197 -7.59 -1.99 13.64
C ASP A 197 -7.16 -3.48 13.65
N GLY A 198 -6.66 -3.91 14.81
CA GLY A 198 -6.04 -5.22 14.97
C GLY A 198 -4.74 -5.31 14.16
N ARG A 199 -4.72 -6.18 13.15
CA ARG A 199 -3.56 -6.43 12.27
C ARG A 199 -3.71 -5.79 10.88
N LEU A 200 -4.67 -4.87 10.74
CA LEU A 200 -4.81 -4.00 9.59
C LEU A 200 -4.37 -2.59 9.98
N ALA A 201 -3.37 -2.04 9.28
CA ALA A 201 -2.90 -0.68 9.47
C ALA A 201 -3.07 0.11 8.16
N THR A 202 -3.60 1.32 8.22
CA THR A 202 -3.85 2.12 7.01
C THR A 202 -3.47 3.58 7.22
N GLY A 203 -2.93 4.21 6.18
CA GLY A 203 -2.53 5.62 6.16
C GLY A 203 -3.29 6.41 5.10
N GLN A 204 -3.64 7.66 5.40
CA GLN A 204 -4.48 8.48 4.52
C GLN A 204 -3.80 8.94 3.24
N ASN A 205 -2.55 9.39 3.28
CA ASN A 205 -1.91 10.14 2.19
C ASN A 205 -0.37 10.00 2.30
N PRO A 206 0.44 10.64 1.43
CA PRO A 206 1.90 10.54 1.52
C PRO A 206 2.46 10.92 2.89
N GLN A 207 1.88 11.92 3.57
CA GLN A 207 2.31 12.38 4.89
C GLN A 207 2.12 11.32 5.99
N SER A 208 1.37 10.26 5.73
CA SER A 208 1.16 9.15 6.65
C SER A 208 2.14 7.98 6.47
N ALA A 209 2.95 7.96 5.41
CA ALA A 209 3.71 6.75 5.02
C ALA A 209 4.70 6.29 6.10
N ARG A 210 5.56 7.18 6.58
CA ARG A 210 6.46 6.89 7.72
C ARG A 210 5.72 6.43 8.96
N ALA A 211 4.73 7.19 9.42
CA ALA A 211 3.99 6.89 10.66
C ALA A 211 3.25 5.55 10.58
N LEU A 212 2.74 5.20 9.40
CA LEU A 212 2.15 3.89 9.14
C LEU A 212 3.17 2.77 9.35
N ALA A 213 4.36 2.89 8.77
CA ALA A 213 5.40 1.88 8.91
C ALA A 213 5.87 1.73 10.37
N GLU A 214 6.00 2.84 11.10
CA GLU A 214 6.32 2.82 12.53
C GLU A 214 5.21 2.13 13.35
N ALA A 215 3.94 2.31 13.00
CA ALA A 215 2.83 1.61 13.63
C ALA A 215 2.87 0.09 13.36
N VAL A 216 3.24 -0.32 12.14
CA VAL A 216 3.43 -1.74 11.78
C VAL A 216 4.57 -2.37 12.60
N VAL A 217 5.70 -1.67 12.74
CA VAL A 217 6.82 -2.14 13.57
C VAL A 217 6.37 -2.37 15.02
N LYS A 218 5.59 -1.44 15.58
CA LYS A 218 5.04 -1.57 16.93
C LYS A 218 4.10 -2.77 17.08
N LEU A 219 3.28 -3.07 16.06
CA LEU A 219 2.36 -4.22 16.09
C LEU A 219 3.10 -5.55 16.14
N LEU A 220 4.24 -5.67 15.48
CA LEU A 220 5.03 -6.91 15.42
C LEU A 220 5.98 -7.09 16.60
N ALA A 221 6.23 -6.03 17.38
CA ALA A 221 7.06 -6.08 18.58
C ALA A 221 6.29 -6.50 19.86
N ALA A 222 4.96 -6.58 19.78
CA ALA A 222 4.05 -6.92 20.88
C ALA A 222 3.78 -8.43 20.97
#